data_AF-A0A9X0AQQ2-F1
#
_entry.id   AF-A0A9X0AQQ2-F1
#
_cell.length_a   1.000
_cell.length_b   1.000
_cell.length_c   1.000
_cell.angle_alpha   90.00
_cell.angle_beta   90.00
_cell.angle_gamma   90.00
#
_symmetry.space_group_name_H-M   'P 1'
#
loop_
_entity.id
_entity.type
_entity.pdbx_description
1 polymer ?
#
loop_
_entity_poly.entity_id
_entity_poly.type
_entity_poly.pdbx_seq_one_letter_code
_entity_poly.pdbx_strand_id
1 'polypeptide(L)'
;MNSILIHIKPIFQPLQYVYQDITARTILAKTKLQNTLDMAINHSGDYCWILRPENRDPATGRWLALSHTYAEVVEVIVGDLRKPEMNARVNEVIKTWKTNLLSDLNSQTEKHGIEEIVTLYHEIFNDMFFSGALAHDRCEVRWRDNFRRIRGWTQDMRQHVCGGECQEGYESCDAGEQESSDFEEDGIYLDINDDTVNHDEMSKVDMPTLACMRGEIKAIIEIWRRPDIANRQERLRSYLETLLHEMIHAFLNIYTCLCSKCSHDIPRTIGHTGHGLPWHKIADNIERFVKSKLDLELDLERRACLAIEIQASGLDMRDQIAIYLMEDLNLGSIHISTIKQGDAQITQ
;
A
#
# COMPACT_ATOMS: atom_id res chain seq x y z
N MET A 1 34.77 4.28 5.38
CA MET A 1 33.74 3.36 4.84
C MET A 1 33.72 2.13 5.74
N ASN A 2 32.80 2.09 6.70
CA ASN A 2 32.70 0.97 7.65
C ASN A 2 31.61 0.02 7.15
N SER A 3 32.02 -1.11 6.59
CA SER A 3 31.12 -2.21 6.21
C SER A 3 30.86 -3.09 7.42
N ILE A 4 29.59 -3.24 7.80
CA ILE A 4 29.16 -4.23 8.79
C ILE A 4 28.95 -5.55 8.04
N LEU A 5 29.76 -6.56 8.38
CA LEU A 5 29.70 -7.92 7.84
C LEU A 5 28.80 -8.77 8.77
N ILE A 6 27.63 -9.20 8.30
CA ILE A 6 26.75 -10.12 9.05
C ILE A 6 26.94 -11.53 8.48
N HIS A 7 27.50 -12.44 9.29
CA HIS A 7 27.60 -13.87 8.98
C HIS A 7 26.32 -14.60 9.40
N ILE A 8 25.61 -15.20 8.45
CA ILE A 8 24.50 -16.12 8.71
C ILE A 8 24.93 -17.53 8.30
N LYS A 9 24.88 -18.49 9.24
CA LYS A 9 25.10 -19.93 8.96
C LYS A 9 23.79 -20.58 8.51
N PRO A 10 23.79 -21.47 7.51
CA PRO A 10 22.59 -22.18 7.10
C PRO A 10 22.36 -23.41 7.99
N ILE A 11 21.12 -23.58 8.46
CA ILE A 11 20.60 -24.83 9.04
C ILE A 11 19.63 -25.41 8.01
N PHE A 12 20.02 -26.48 7.33
CA PHE A 12 19.16 -27.27 6.47
C PHE A 12 18.61 -28.47 7.25
N GLN A 13 17.28 -28.65 7.24
CA GLN A 13 16.64 -29.96 7.44
C GLN A 13 15.58 -30.21 6.34
N PRO A 14 15.29 -31.47 5.96
CA PRO A 14 14.57 -31.78 4.73
C PRO A 14 13.04 -31.65 4.87
N LEU A 15 12.44 -30.93 3.92
CA LEU A 15 11.00 -30.78 3.70
C LEU A 15 10.41 -32.02 3.03
N GLN A 16 9.95 -33.01 3.81
CA GLN A 16 9.20 -34.15 3.26
C GLN A 16 7.76 -34.29 3.80
N TYR A 17 7.34 -33.44 4.75
CA TYR A 17 6.03 -33.56 5.41
C TYR A 17 4.97 -32.52 5.00
N VAL A 18 5.25 -31.61 4.06
CA VAL A 18 4.35 -30.47 3.73
C VAL A 18 3.38 -30.75 2.58
N TYR A 19 3.52 -31.86 1.86
CA TYR A 19 2.79 -32.05 0.58
C TYR A 19 1.34 -32.57 0.69
N GLN A 20 0.92 -33.16 1.81
CA GLN A 20 -0.43 -33.74 1.93
C GLN A 20 -1.50 -32.75 2.44
N ASP A 21 -1.11 -31.58 2.96
CA ASP A 21 -2.03 -30.59 3.55
C ASP A 21 -2.51 -29.51 2.54
N ILE A 22 -1.96 -29.50 1.32
CA ILE A 22 -2.20 -28.43 0.33
C ILE A 22 -3.54 -28.62 -0.39
N THR A 23 -3.93 -29.85 -0.71
CA THR A 23 -5.14 -30.14 -1.50
C THR A 23 -6.44 -29.83 -0.73
N ALA A 24 -6.42 -30.00 0.61
CA ALA A 24 -7.56 -29.66 1.46
C ALA A 24 -7.78 -28.14 1.56
N ARG A 25 -6.70 -27.35 1.52
CA ARG A 25 -6.74 -25.88 1.62
C ARG A 25 -7.22 -25.20 0.33
N THR A 26 -6.98 -25.81 -0.84
CA THR A 26 -7.45 -25.27 -2.14
C THR A 26 -8.97 -25.38 -2.29
N ILE A 27 -9.60 -26.42 -1.75
CA ILE A 27 -11.06 -26.59 -1.74
C ILE A 27 -11.71 -25.58 -0.79
N LEU A 28 -11.10 -25.34 0.39
CA LEU A 28 -11.56 -24.34 1.35
C LEU A 28 -11.50 -22.90 0.79
N ALA A 29 -10.49 -22.59 -0.03
CA ALA A 29 -10.34 -21.27 -0.67
C ALA A 29 -11.44 -20.97 -1.71
N LYS A 30 -11.88 -21.96 -2.49
CA LYS A 30 -12.96 -21.78 -3.47
C LYS A 30 -14.33 -21.54 -2.81
N THR A 31 -14.61 -22.22 -1.70
CA THR A 31 -15.85 -22.01 -0.94
C THR A 31 -15.87 -20.64 -0.24
N LYS A 32 -14.69 -20.13 0.18
CA LYS A 32 -14.56 -18.79 0.76
C LYS A 32 -14.82 -17.67 -0.27
N LEU A 33 -14.39 -17.86 -1.53
CA LEU A 33 -14.63 -16.88 -2.60
C LEU A 33 -16.13 -16.73 -2.90
N GLN A 34 -16.88 -17.83 -2.92
CA GLN A 34 -18.33 -17.81 -3.13
C GLN A 34 -19.07 -17.10 -1.98
N ASN A 35 -18.66 -17.34 -0.73
CA ASN A 35 -19.22 -16.66 0.44
C ASN A 35 -18.91 -15.15 0.47
N THR A 36 -17.84 -14.71 -0.20
CA THR A 36 -17.50 -13.28 -0.32
C THR A 36 -18.45 -12.55 -1.28
N LEU A 37 -19.01 -13.27 -2.26
CA LEU A 37 -20.02 -12.74 -3.18
C LEU A 37 -21.40 -12.60 -2.50
N ASP A 38 -21.73 -13.53 -1.60
CA ASP A 38 -23.04 -13.56 -0.91
C ASP A 38 -23.14 -12.59 0.29
N MET A 39 -22.01 -12.13 0.85
CA MET A 39 -22.00 -11.11 1.91
C MET A 39 -22.38 -9.69 1.43
N ALA A 40 -22.59 -9.47 0.13
CA ALA A 40 -22.81 -8.15 -0.45
C ALA A 40 -24.26 -7.63 -0.43
N ILE A 41 -25.26 -8.42 0.00
CA ILE A 41 -26.67 -8.10 -0.34
C ILE A 41 -27.59 -7.71 0.83
N ASN A 42 -27.33 -8.05 2.10
CA ASN A 42 -28.31 -7.74 3.17
C ASN A 42 -27.69 -7.21 4.46
N HIS A 43 -27.47 -5.89 4.60
CA HIS A 43 -27.23 -5.31 5.94
C HIS A 43 -27.70 -3.85 6.08
N SER A 44 -28.72 -3.65 6.91
CA SER A 44 -29.05 -2.38 7.54
C SER A 44 -28.16 -2.20 8.79
N GLY A 45 -27.26 -1.23 8.82
CA GLY A 45 -26.54 -0.89 10.07
C GLY A 45 -25.25 -0.08 9.93
N ASP A 46 -24.29 -0.49 9.10
CA ASP A 46 -23.05 0.28 8.86
C ASP A 46 -22.79 0.31 7.37
N TYR A 47 -22.85 1.50 6.78
CA TYR A 47 -22.74 1.67 5.34
C TYR A 47 -21.29 1.44 4.89
N CYS A 48 -21.05 0.26 4.33
CA CYS A 48 -19.84 0.01 3.55
C CYS A 48 -19.89 0.89 2.30
N TRP A 49 -18.83 1.67 2.07
CA TRP A 49 -18.76 2.59 0.93
C TRP A 49 -18.43 1.89 -0.39
N ILE A 50 -18.24 0.57 -0.39
CA ILE A 50 -17.99 -0.19 -1.62
C ILE A 50 -19.20 -0.02 -2.53
N LEU A 51 -18.96 0.55 -3.70
CA LEU A 51 -19.95 0.52 -4.76
C LEU A 51 -20.02 -0.89 -5.32
N ARG A 52 -21.24 -1.36 -5.57
CA ARG A 52 -21.42 -2.57 -6.37
C ARG A 52 -20.76 -2.39 -7.74
N PRO A 53 -20.16 -3.44 -8.33
CA PRO A 53 -19.46 -3.35 -9.60
C PRO A 53 -20.28 -2.68 -10.72
N GLU A 54 -21.59 -2.95 -10.79
CA GLU A 54 -22.51 -2.37 -11.77
C GLU A 54 -22.71 -0.86 -11.65
N ASN A 55 -22.43 -0.28 -10.47
CA ASN A 55 -22.55 1.15 -10.20
C ASN A 55 -21.24 1.92 -10.45
N ARG A 56 -20.17 1.22 -10.82
CA ARG A 56 -18.89 1.83 -11.19
C ARG A 56 -18.93 2.02 -12.70
N ASP A 57 -18.98 3.26 -13.16
CA ASP A 57 -19.09 3.57 -14.59
C ASP A 57 -17.88 3.02 -15.35
N PRO A 58 -18.02 1.89 -16.08
CA PRO A 58 -16.90 1.26 -16.76
C PRO A 58 -16.47 2.07 -17.98
N ALA A 59 -17.37 2.90 -18.52
CA ALA A 59 -17.15 3.67 -19.74
C ALA A 59 -16.25 4.87 -19.47
N THR A 60 -16.29 5.43 -18.26
CA THR A 60 -15.41 6.56 -17.90
C THR A 60 -14.00 6.12 -17.53
N GLY A 61 -13.80 4.86 -17.12
CA GLY A 61 -12.53 4.38 -16.57
C GLY A 61 -12.07 5.17 -15.34
N ARG A 62 -12.96 5.96 -14.72
CA ARG A 62 -12.63 6.83 -13.59
C ARG A 62 -12.71 6.05 -12.28
N TRP A 63 -11.70 6.24 -11.46
CA TRP A 63 -11.69 5.72 -10.10
C TRP A 63 -12.65 6.51 -9.21
N LEU A 64 -13.38 5.79 -8.36
CA LEU A 64 -14.32 6.39 -7.42
C LEU A 64 -13.75 6.23 -6.00
N ALA A 65 -13.50 7.35 -5.33
CA ALA A 65 -12.89 7.33 -3.99
C ALA A 65 -13.68 6.47 -3.01
N LEU A 66 -12.98 5.78 -2.11
CA LEU A 66 -13.49 4.82 -1.11
C LEU A 66 -14.46 3.75 -1.63
N SER A 67 -14.50 3.51 -2.94
CA SER A 67 -15.55 2.68 -3.55
C SER A 67 -15.07 1.27 -3.91
N HIS A 68 -13.82 0.94 -3.59
CA HIS A 68 -13.16 -0.30 -3.99
C HIS A 68 -12.64 -1.08 -2.79
N THR A 69 -12.59 -2.40 -2.90
CA THR A 69 -11.80 -3.24 -2.00
C THR A 69 -10.31 -3.13 -2.33
N TYR A 70 -9.47 -3.47 -1.36
CA TYR A 70 -8.03 -3.63 -1.60
C TYR A 70 -7.73 -4.65 -2.70
N ALA A 71 -8.44 -5.77 -2.73
CA ALA A 71 -8.26 -6.81 -3.75
C ALA A 71 -8.57 -6.28 -5.17
N GLU A 72 -9.67 -5.55 -5.34
CA GLU A 72 -10.02 -4.96 -6.64
C GLU A 72 -8.98 -3.95 -7.12
N VAL A 73 -8.50 -3.08 -6.22
CA VAL A 73 -7.43 -2.12 -6.53
C VAL A 73 -6.17 -2.85 -7.01
N VAL A 74 -5.75 -3.89 -6.28
CA VAL A 74 -4.58 -4.70 -6.63
C VAL A 74 -4.78 -5.38 -7.98
N GLU A 75 -5.91 -6.05 -8.20
CA GLU A 75 -6.18 -6.78 -9.45
C GLU A 75 -6.20 -5.85 -10.67
N VAL A 76 -6.71 -4.62 -10.54
CA VAL A 76 -6.69 -3.65 -11.64
C VAL A 76 -5.26 -3.21 -11.95
N ILE A 77 -4.50 -2.74 -10.95
CA ILE A 77 -3.13 -2.25 -11.16
C ILE A 77 -2.23 -3.40 -11.65
N VAL A 78 -2.22 -4.52 -10.93
CA VAL A 78 -1.38 -5.68 -11.25
C VAL A 78 -1.82 -6.32 -12.56
N GLY A 79 -3.12 -6.41 -12.82
CA GLY A 79 -3.67 -6.92 -14.06
C GLY A 79 -3.22 -6.10 -15.27
N ASP A 80 -3.24 -4.76 -15.15
CA ASP A 80 -2.79 -3.87 -16.22
C ASP A 80 -1.28 -3.96 -16.48
N LEU A 81 -0.47 -4.15 -15.43
CA LEU A 81 0.99 -4.31 -15.56
C LEU A 81 1.41 -5.69 -16.09
N ARG A 82 0.59 -6.73 -15.91
CA ARG A 82 0.89 -8.09 -16.35
C ARG A 82 0.40 -8.44 -17.75
N LYS A 83 -0.54 -7.67 -18.32
CA LYS A 83 -1.06 -7.94 -19.67
C LYS A 83 0.08 -7.95 -20.69
N PRO A 84 0.23 -9.01 -21.52
CA PRO A 84 1.25 -9.07 -22.57
C PRO A 84 1.10 -7.92 -23.56
N GLU A 85 -0.16 -7.61 -23.87
CA GLU A 85 -0.59 -6.44 -24.63
C GLU A 85 -0.92 -5.35 -23.63
N MET A 86 0.09 -4.55 -23.30
CA MET A 86 -0.13 -3.35 -22.51
C MET A 86 -1.11 -2.43 -23.22
N ASN A 87 -1.92 -1.70 -22.45
CA ASN A 87 -2.87 -0.77 -23.04
C ASN A 87 -2.13 0.26 -23.94
N ALA A 88 -2.80 0.72 -25.00
CA ALA A 88 -2.19 1.62 -25.99
C ALA A 88 -1.63 2.90 -25.34
N ARG A 89 -2.28 3.38 -24.27
CA ARG A 89 -1.85 4.56 -23.49
C ARG A 89 -0.47 4.33 -22.88
N VAL A 90 -0.26 3.24 -22.15
CA VAL A 90 1.02 2.96 -21.49
C VAL A 90 2.13 2.73 -22.52
N ASN A 91 1.82 2.10 -23.66
CA ASN A 91 2.81 1.98 -24.75
C ASN A 91 3.25 3.35 -25.28
N GLU A 92 2.34 4.31 -25.42
CA GLU A 92 2.71 5.67 -25.84
C GLU A 92 3.52 6.40 -24.76
N VAL A 93 3.20 6.19 -23.47
CA VAL A 93 4.00 6.73 -22.35
C VAL A 93 5.42 6.12 -22.36
N ILE A 94 5.56 4.80 -22.56
CA ILE A 94 6.88 4.14 -22.68
C ILE A 94 7.67 4.67 -23.87
N LYS A 95 7.01 4.86 -25.02
CA LYS A 95 7.66 5.42 -26.20
C LYS A 95 8.17 6.82 -25.91
N THR A 96 7.34 7.67 -25.32
CA THR A 96 7.70 9.01 -24.86
C THR A 96 8.88 8.97 -23.88
N TRP A 97 8.85 8.04 -22.92
CA TRP A 97 9.93 7.81 -21.97
C TRP A 97 11.27 7.53 -22.65
N LYS A 98 11.27 6.60 -23.61
CA LYS A 98 12.47 6.20 -24.36
C LYS A 98 12.99 7.32 -25.25
N THR A 99 12.09 8.02 -25.95
CA THR A 99 12.47 9.14 -26.83
C THR A 99 13.11 10.29 -26.06
N ASN A 100 12.64 10.58 -24.85
CA ASN A 100 13.18 11.66 -24.01
C ASN A 100 14.35 11.21 -23.11
N LEU A 101 14.83 9.97 -23.25
CA LEU A 101 15.91 9.40 -22.45
C LEU A 101 15.69 9.58 -20.95
N LEU A 102 14.45 9.36 -20.49
CA LEU A 102 14.12 9.58 -19.09
C LEU A 102 14.87 8.61 -18.17
N SER A 103 15.19 7.40 -18.62
CA SER A 103 16.00 6.44 -17.85
C SER A 103 17.42 6.92 -17.53
N ASP A 104 17.97 7.84 -18.33
CA ASP A 104 19.28 8.46 -18.06
C ASP A 104 19.13 9.58 -17.03
N LEU A 105 19.04 9.18 -15.76
CA LEU A 105 18.94 10.11 -14.63
C LEU A 105 20.07 11.14 -14.60
N ASN A 106 21.28 10.79 -15.07
CA ASN A 106 22.38 11.74 -15.10
C ASN A 106 22.08 12.87 -16.09
N SER A 107 21.71 12.53 -17.33
CA SER A 107 21.32 13.52 -18.34
C SER A 107 20.15 14.39 -17.89
N GLN A 108 19.16 13.82 -17.20
CA GLN A 108 18.03 14.60 -16.68
C GLN A 108 18.49 15.62 -15.63
N THR A 109 19.34 15.21 -14.69
CA THR A 109 19.81 16.10 -13.61
C THR A 109 20.74 17.23 -14.08
N GLU A 110 21.40 17.07 -15.25
CA GLU A 110 22.20 18.13 -15.86
C GLU A 110 21.35 19.23 -16.48
N LYS A 111 20.17 18.88 -17.01
CA LYS A 111 19.30 19.78 -17.77
C LYS A 111 18.27 20.50 -16.90
N HIS A 112 17.80 19.86 -15.84
CA HIS A 112 16.62 20.31 -15.08
C HIS A 112 16.86 20.36 -13.57
N GLY A 113 16.06 21.16 -12.87
CA GLY A 113 15.99 21.14 -11.42
C GLY A 113 15.44 19.80 -10.93
N ILE A 114 15.95 19.28 -9.80
CA ILE A 114 15.49 17.97 -9.29
C ILE A 114 13.98 17.99 -9.00
N GLU A 115 13.45 19.10 -8.49
CA GLU A 115 12.03 19.25 -8.16
C GLU A 115 11.13 19.20 -9.40
N GLU A 116 11.58 19.81 -10.50
CA GLU A 116 10.91 19.76 -11.80
C GLU A 116 10.89 18.32 -12.35
N ILE A 117 12.02 17.61 -12.24
CA ILE A 117 12.13 16.21 -12.68
C ILE A 117 11.18 15.33 -11.88
N VAL A 118 11.16 15.45 -10.56
CA VAL A 118 10.27 14.64 -9.70
C VAL A 118 8.80 14.94 -9.98
N THR A 119 8.44 16.20 -10.25
CA THR A 119 7.08 16.59 -10.65
C THR A 119 6.69 15.95 -11.98
N LEU A 120 7.57 16.01 -12.99
CA LEU A 120 7.38 15.32 -14.27
C LEU A 120 7.19 13.81 -14.09
N TYR A 121 8.03 13.20 -13.25
CA TYR A 121 7.94 11.77 -12.96
C TYR A 121 6.65 11.39 -12.23
N HIS A 122 6.14 12.23 -11.33
CA HIS A 122 4.84 12.04 -10.70
C HIS A 122 3.73 11.96 -11.75
N GLU A 123 3.69 12.87 -12.72
CA GLU A 123 2.69 12.86 -13.78
C GLU A 123 2.78 11.61 -14.66
N ILE A 124 4.00 11.25 -15.07
CA ILE A 124 4.25 10.05 -15.88
C ILE A 124 3.86 8.78 -15.13
N PHE A 125 4.26 8.64 -13.86
CA PHE A 125 3.94 7.49 -13.04
C PHE A 125 2.46 7.41 -12.71
N ASN A 126 1.80 8.54 -12.51
CA ASN A 126 0.35 8.60 -12.32
C ASN A 126 -0.37 8.06 -13.56
N ASP A 127 0.00 8.53 -14.74
CA ASP A 127 -0.57 8.06 -16.00
C ASP A 127 -0.30 6.57 -16.26
N MET A 128 0.91 6.13 -15.93
CA MET A 128 1.39 4.78 -16.23
C MET A 128 0.82 3.71 -15.29
N PHE A 129 0.89 3.95 -13.98
CA PHE A 129 0.59 2.94 -12.95
C PHE A 129 -0.77 3.12 -12.33
N PHE A 130 -1.28 4.36 -12.29
CA PHE A 130 -2.49 4.72 -11.57
C PHE A 130 -3.58 5.25 -12.52
N SER A 131 -3.39 5.12 -13.83
CA SER A 131 -4.34 5.54 -14.87
C SER A 131 -4.76 7.02 -14.78
N GLY A 132 -3.94 7.88 -14.18
CA GLY A 132 -4.26 9.29 -13.96
C GLY A 132 -5.04 9.57 -12.67
N ALA A 133 -5.28 8.57 -11.81
CA ALA A 133 -6.10 8.69 -10.61
C ALA A 133 -5.50 9.60 -9.51
N LEU A 134 -4.20 9.86 -9.55
CA LEU A 134 -3.47 10.76 -8.65
C LEU A 134 -3.23 12.13 -9.32
N ALA A 135 -4.22 12.64 -10.06
CA ALA A 135 -4.15 13.97 -10.64
C ALA A 135 -4.01 15.05 -9.56
N HIS A 136 -3.56 16.25 -9.93
CA HIS A 136 -3.25 17.36 -9.01
C HIS A 136 -4.42 17.78 -8.09
N ASP A 137 -5.67 17.55 -8.49
CA ASP A 137 -6.84 17.81 -7.66
C ASP A 137 -7.07 16.76 -6.55
N ARG A 138 -6.41 15.60 -6.67
CA ARG A 138 -6.49 14.44 -5.76
C ARG A 138 -5.19 14.15 -5.01
N CYS A 139 -4.05 14.47 -5.60
CA CYS A 139 -2.74 14.17 -5.02
C CYS A 139 -1.78 15.33 -5.28
N GLU A 140 -1.24 15.91 -4.22
CA GLU A 140 -0.27 17.01 -4.29
C GLU A 140 1.10 16.55 -3.80
N VAL A 141 2.17 16.87 -4.55
CA VAL A 141 3.55 16.62 -4.12
C VAL A 141 4.15 17.90 -3.53
N ARG A 142 4.63 17.84 -2.28
CA ARG A 142 5.24 18.97 -1.56
C ARG A 142 6.68 18.66 -1.15
N TRP A 143 7.53 19.67 -1.22
CA TRP A 143 8.92 19.58 -0.77
C TRP A 143 9.09 20.10 0.66
N ARG A 144 9.95 19.45 1.45
CA ARG A 144 10.28 19.86 2.82
C ARG A 144 11.80 19.97 3.03
N ASP A 145 12.24 21.03 3.72
CA ASP A 145 13.68 21.34 3.95
C ASP A 145 14.26 20.73 5.23
N ASN A 146 13.42 20.37 6.21
CA ASN A 146 13.87 19.94 7.53
C ASN A 146 14.04 18.43 7.61
N PHE A 147 14.98 17.86 6.86
CA PHE A 147 15.20 16.41 6.77
C PHE A 147 15.06 15.71 8.14
N ARG A 148 13.97 14.97 8.31
CA ARG A 148 13.80 13.99 9.39
C ARG A 148 14.31 12.64 8.88
N ARG A 149 14.60 11.68 9.77
CA ARG A 149 15.02 10.32 9.34
C ARG A 149 13.98 9.59 8.45
N ILE A 150 12.79 10.15 8.30
CA ILE A 150 11.71 9.67 7.44
C ILE A 150 11.90 10.28 6.04
N ARG A 151 11.92 9.43 5.01
CA ARG A 151 12.24 9.86 3.62
C ARG A 151 11.06 10.47 2.88
N GLY A 152 9.84 10.02 3.17
CA GLY A 152 8.59 10.48 2.61
C GLY A 152 7.43 10.26 3.57
N TRP A 153 6.34 10.98 3.35
CA TRP A 153 5.12 10.78 4.13
C TRP A 153 3.90 11.13 3.27
N THR A 154 2.90 10.25 3.27
CA THR A 154 1.59 10.55 2.70
C THR A 154 0.62 10.97 3.80
N GLN A 155 0.17 12.23 3.75
CA GLN A 155 -0.89 12.72 4.63
C GLN A 155 -2.26 12.52 3.97
N ASP A 156 -3.14 11.80 4.65
CA ASP A 156 -4.55 11.71 4.30
C ASP A 156 -5.27 12.99 4.78
N MET A 157 -5.79 13.78 3.83
CA MET A 157 -6.51 15.02 4.10
C MET A 157 -8.03 14.83 4.17
N ARG A 158 -8.53 13.73 4.73
CA ARG A 158 -9.94 13.67 5.16
C ARG A 158 -10.23 14.91 6.02
N GLN A 159 -10.88 15.91 5.43
CA GLN A 159 -11.17 17.15 6.12
C GLN A 159 -12.09 16.80 7.27
N HIS A 160 -11.60 16.93 8.50
CA HIS A 160 -12.46 17.11 9.66
C HIS A 160 -13.12 18.49 9.53
N VAL A 161 -14.05 18.63 8.58
CA VAL A 161 -15.09 19.66 8.70
C VAL A 161 -16.07 19.13 9.74
N CYS A 162 -15.63 19.08 11.00
CA CYS A 162 -16.57 19.17 12.09
C CYS A 162 -17.22 20.54 11.92
N GLY A 163 -18.44 20.57 11.38
CA GLY A 163 -19.29 21.77 11.28
C GLY A 163 -19.75 22.25 12.65
N GLY A 164 -18.84 22.32 13.62
CA GLY A 164 -19.04 23.01 14.88
C GLY A 164 -18.31 24.34 14.80
N GLU A 165 -19.07 25.43 14.92
CA GLU A 165 -18.56 26.74 15.30
C GLU A 165 -17.83 26.61 16.65
N CYS A 166 -16.56 26.19 16.65
CA CYS A 166 -15.71 26.34 17.82
C CYS A 166 -15.24 27.80 17.82
N GLN A 167 -15.90 28.58 18.69
CA GLN A 167 -15.58 29.97 18.99
C GLN A 167 -14.08 30.16 19.22
N GLU A 168 -13.60 31.28 18.68
CA GLU A 168 -12.28 31.85 18.89
C GLU A 168 -11.96 31.97 20.38
N GLY A 169 -10.93 31.26 20.83
CA GLY A 169 -10.46 31.29 22.20
C GLY A 169 -9.16 30.52 22.37
N TYR A 170 -8.12 30.88 21.62
CA TYR A 170 -6.78 30.34 21.82
C TYR A 170 -5.89 31.39 22.50
N GLU A 171 -5.89 31.36 23.84
CA GLU A 171 -4.82 31.97 24.64
C GLU A 171 -3.54 31.12 24.46
N SER A 172 -2.43 31.81 24.23
CA SER A 172 -1.11 31.22 24.00
C SER A 172 -0.59 30.54 25.26
N CYS A 173 -0.32 29.24 25.18
CA CYS A 173 0.46 28.54 26.19
C CYS A 173 1.92 28.51 25.73
N ASP A 174 2.77 29.29 26.42
CA ASP A 174 4.22 29.22 26.35
C ASP A 174 4.71 27.80 26.65
N ALA A 175 5.54 27.27 25.75
CA ALA A 175 6.23 26.00 25.96
C ALA A 175 7.43 26.22 26.88
N GLY A 176 7.22 26.00 28.18
CA GLY A 176 8.30 25.79 29.13
C GLY A 176 8.91 24.40 28.92
N GLU A 177 10.19 24.36 28.57
CA GLU A 177 11.00 23.14 28.59
C GLU A 177 11.08 22.61 30.04
N GLN A 178 10.46 21.46 30.29
CA GLN A 178 10.59 20.75 31.55
C GLN A 178 11.13 19.35 31.26
N GLU A 179 12.43 19.18 31.54
CA GLU A 179 13.03 17.87 31.74
C GLU A 179 12.38 17.24 32.99
N SER A 180 11.76 16.08 32.85
CA SER A 180 11.30 15.29 33.99
C SER A 180 11.79 13.86 33.90
N SER A 181 12.62 13.53 34.88
CA SER A 181 13.04 12.21 35.30
C SER A 181 11.91 11.49 36.06
N ASP A 182 12.13 10.17 36.20
CA ASP A 182 11.59 9.28 37.22
C ASP A 182 10.16 8.74 37.03
N PHE A 183 10.15 7.46 36.61
CA PHE A 183 9.04 6.53 36.66
C PHE A 183 8.78 6.11 38.12
N GLU A 184 7.61 6.47 38.65
CA GLU A 184 6.97 5.74 39.75
C GLU A 184 5.68 5.09 39.22
N GLU A 185 5.62 3.76 39.31
CA GLU A 185 4.45 2.94 39.02
C GLU A 185 3.45 3.04 40.19
N ASP A 186 2.33 3.74 39.99
CA ASP A 186 1.17 3.62 40.86
C ASP A 186 0.00 3.01 40.09
N GLY A 187 -0.37 1.81 40.51
CA GLY A 187 -1.50 1.04 39.99
C GLY A 187 -2.83 1.64 40.43
N ILE A 188 -3.67 1.98 39.45
CA ILE A 188 -5.05 2.41 39.68
C ILE A 188 -6.00 1.22 39.44
N TYR A 189 -6.65 0.78 40.50
CA TYR A 189 -7.81 -0.11 40.47
C TYR A 189 -9.02 0.68 39.96
N LEU A 190 -9.65 0.23 38.88
CA LEU A 190 -10.97 0.71 38.45
C LEU A 190 -12.04 -0.28 38.89
N ASP A 191 -12.85 0.16 39.84
CA ASP A 191 -14.10 -0.46 40.26
C ASP A 191 -15.12 -0.32 39.13
N ILE A 192 -15.61 -1.45 38.60
CA ILE A 192 -16.70 -1.48 37.63
C ILE A 192 -17.98 -1.83 38.39
N ASN A 193 -18.71 -0.79 38.78
CA ASN A 193 -20.15 -0.85 38.95
C ASN A 193 -20.72 0.27 38.10
N ASP A 194 -21.49 -0.05 37.07
CA ASP A 194 -22.55 0.85 36.65
C ASP A 194 -23.75 0.09 36.12
N ASP A 195 -24.89 0.62 36.53
CA ASP A 195 -26.22 0.07 36.44
C ASP A 195 -26.81 0.33 35.06
N THR A 196 -27.63 -0.63 34.63
CA THR A 196 -28.78 -0.51 33.72
C THR A 196 -29.02 0.87 33.09
N VAL A 197 -28.57 1.06 31.84
CA VAL A 197 -29.04 2.15 30.98
C VAL A 197 -30.07 1.60 29.99
N ASN A 198 -31.29 2.16 30.05
CA ASN A 198 -32.41 1.88 29.17
C ASN A 198 -32.06 2.22 27.71
N HIS A 199 -32.19 1.23 26.81
CA HIS A 199 -31.82 1.33 25.40
C HIS A 199 -32.94 1.81 24.45
N ASP A 200 -34.10 2.27 24.95
CA ASP A 200 -35.33 2.26 24.14
C ASP A 200 -35.85 3.62 23.61
N GLU A 201 -35.08 4.70 23.67
CA GLU A 201 -35.58 6.04 23.23
C GLU A 201 -34.60 6.90 22.40
N MET A 202 -33.69 6.31 21.62
CA MET A 202 -33.01 7.05 20.53
C MET A 202 -33.85 7.02 19.24
N SER A 203 -34.99 7.71 19.30
CA SER A 203 -35.87 7.93 18.15
C SER A 203 -35.26 8.89 17.13
N LYS A 204 -35.11 8.40 15.90
CA LYS A 204 -35.28 9.15 14.63
C LYS A 204 -34.78 10.61 14.61
N VAL A 205 -33.50 10.82 14.86
CA VAL A 205 -32.85 12.01 14.32
C VAL A 205 -32.64 11.74 12.83
N ASP A 206 -33.31 12.52 11.98
CA ASP A 206 -33.01 12.57 10.54
C ASP A 206 -31.56 13.04 10.39
N MET A 207 -30.64 12.07 10.43
CA MET A 207 -29.25 12.29 10.03
C MET A 207 -29.32 12.82 8.60
N PRO A 208 -28.88 14.07 8.34
CA PRO A 208 -28.80 14.58 6.99
C PRO A 208 -28.03 13.52 6.20
N THR A 209 -28.59 13.08 5.08
CA THR A 209 -27.89 12.21 4.12
C THR A 209 -26.50 12.77 3.93
N LEU A 210 -25.53 12.19 4.65
CA LEU A 210 -24.16 12.68 4.75
C LEU A 210 -23.69 12.78 3.31
N ALA A 211 -23.50 14.01 2.85
CA ALA A 211 -22.97 14.29 1.53
C ALA A 211 -21.73 13.40 1.39
N CYS A 212 -21.75 12.54 0.37
CA CYS A 212 -20.79 11.46 0.22
C CYS A 212 -19.37 12.06 0.16
N MET A 213 -18.58 11.92 1.24
CA MET A 213 -17.23 12.53 1.39
C MET A 213 -16.21 12.05 0.33
N ARG A 214 -16.60 11.19 -0.62
CA ARG A 214 -15.77 10.70 -1.73
C ARG A 214 -15.21 11.81 -2.62
N GLY A 215 -15.89 12.95 -2.71
CA GLY A 215 -15.42 14.10 -3.49
C GLY A 215 -14.20 14.80 -2.87
N GLU A 216 -14.01 14.67 -1.56
CA GLU A 216 -13.12 15.55 -0.78
C GLU A 216 -11.78 14.90 -0.42
N ILE A 217 -11.64 13.60 -0.64
CA ILE A 217 -10.43 12.88 -0.26
C ILE A 217 -9.31 13.24 -1.22
N LYS A 218 -8.23 13.73 -0.62
CA LYS A 218 -6.99 14.11 -1.26
C LYS A 218 -5.82 13.57 -0.45
N ALA A 219 -4.74 13.26 -1.14
CA ALA A 219 -3.47 12.91 -0.53
C ALA A 219 -2.46 14.05 -0.73
N ILE A 220 -1.59 14.26 0.26
CA ILE A 220 -0.36 15.04 0.09
C ILE A 220 0.81 14.08 0.22
N ILE A 221 1.65 14.02 -0.78
CA ILE A 221 2.95 13.35 -0.74
C ILE A 221 4.01 14.38 -0.37
N GLU A 222 4.64 14.20 0.78
CA GLU A 222 5.75 15.05 1.20
C GLU A 222 7.09 14.36 0.89
N ILE A 223 7.94 15.04 0.12
CA ILE A 223 9.31 14.60 -0.19
C ILE A 223 10.30 15.49 0.55
N TRP A 224 11.10 14.87 1.41
CA TRP A 224 12.12 15.57 2.18
C TRP A 224 13.39 15.76 1.35
N ARG A 225 13.90 16.99 1.28
CA ARG A 225 15.17 17.25 0.59
C ARG A 225 16.31 16.49 1.28
N ARG A 226 17.19 15.89 0.47
CA ARG A 226 18.31 15.03 0.86
C ARG A 226 19.66 15.66 0.49
N PRO A 227 20.06 16.78 1.12
CA PRO A 227 21.36 17.39 0.87
C PRO A 227 22.52 16.47 1.29
N ASP A 228 22.25 15.48 2.16
CA ASP A 228 23.18 14.46 2.61
C ASP A 228 23.65 13.51 1.49
N ILE A 229 22.85 13.32 0.43
CA ILE A 229 23.25 12.50 -0.73
C ILE A 229 24.00 13.39 -1.72
N ALA A 230 25.33 13.37 -1.70
CA ALA A 230 26.15 14.28 -2.52
C ALA A 230 25.96 14.07 -4.03
N ASN A 231 25.83 12.82 -4.49
CA ASN A 231 25.65 12.51 -5.90
C ASN A 231 24.21 12.87 -6.36
N ARG A 232 24.10 13.74 -7.36
CA ARG A 232 22.81 14.26 -7.86
C ARG A 232 21.93 13.17 -8.47
N GLN A 233 22.52 12.23 -9.20
CA GLN A 233 21.83 11.09 -9.81
C GLN A 233 21.27 10.13 -8.75
N GLU A 234 22.09 9.79 -7.75
CA GLU A 234 21.69 8.95 -6.61
C GLU A 234 20.60 9.63 -5.78
N ARG A 235 20.72 10.96 -5.57
CA ARG A 235 19.70 11.75 -4.89
C ARG A 235 18.38 11.74 -5.65
N LEU A 236 18.40 11.95 -6.97
CA LEU A 236 17.21 11.84 -7.81
C LEU A 236 16.60 10.44 -7.72
N ARG A 237 17.40 9.38 -7.85
CA ARG A 237 16.94 8.00 -7.69
C ARG A 237 16.21 7.81 -6.37
N SER A 238 16.80 8.25 -5.25
CA SER A 238 16.19 8.16 -3.93
C SER A 238 14.85 8.89 -3.83
N TYR A 239 14.70 10.04 -4.49
CA TYR A 239 13.41 10.74 -4.56
C TYR A 239 12.39 9.98 -5.40
N LEU A 240 12.78 9.35 -6.49
CA LEU A 240 11.87 8.56 -7.33
C LEU A 240 11.39 7.29 -6.63
N GLU A 241 12.27 6.63 -5.88
CA GLU A 241 11.92 5.51 -4.99
C GLU A 241 10.87 5.94 -3.95
N THR A 242 11.16 7.03 -3.25
CA THR A 242 10.22 7.61 -2.26
C THR A 242 8.90 8.01 -2.91
N LEU A 243 8.95 8.67 -4.07
CA LEU A 243 7.75 9.12 -4.77
C LEU A 243 6.82 7.96 -5.10
N LEU A 244 7.33 6.89 -5.73
CA LEU A 244 6.51 5.73 -6.07
C LEU A 244 5.98 5.02 -4.82
N HIS A 245 6.79 4.90 -3.77
CA HIS A 245 6.38 4.33 -2.49
C HIS A 245 5.15 5.07 -1.93
N GLU A 246 5.23 6.41 -1.86
CA GLU A 246 4.14 7.25 -1.36
C GLU A 246 2.94 7.32 -2.31
N MET A 247 3.14 7.24 -3.64
CA MET A 247 2.03 7.17 -4.59
C MET A 247 1.16 5.93 -4.40
N ILE A 248 1.75 4.78 -4.04
CA ILE A 248 0.99 3.57 -3.72
C ILE A 248 0.12 3.81 -2.48
N HIS A 249 0.68 4.41 -1.42
CA HIS A 249 -0.07 4.78 -0.22
C HIS A 249 -1.21 5.75 -0.54
N ALA A 250 -0.92 6.82 -1.29
CA ALA A 250 -1.91 7.80 -1.72
C ALA A 250 -3.07 7.14 -2.48
N PHE A 251 -2.74 6.25 -3.42
CA PHE A 251 -3.74 5.54 -4.21
C PHE A 251 -4.63 4.64 -3.33
N LEU A 252 -4.01 3.83 -2.46
CA LEU A 252 -4.76 2.95 -1.55
C LEU A 252 -5.67 3.78 -0.63
N ASN A 253 -5.16 4.86 -0.03
CA ASN A 253 -5.92 5.72 0.88
C ASN A 253 -7.10 6.42 0.20
N ILE A 254 -6.94 6.86 -1.06
CA ILE A 254 -8.03 7.54 -1.78
C ILE A 254 -9.11 6.55 -2.22
N TYR A 255 -8.73 5.39 -2.74
CA TYR A 255 -9.65 4.53 -3.51
C TYR A 255 -10.17 3.30 -2.77
N THR A 256 -9.52 2.87 -1.69
CA THR A 256 -9.98 1.71 -0.92
C THR A 256 -10.98 2.09 0.17
N CYS A 257 -11.94 1.19 0.44
CA CYS A 257 -12.90 1.39 1.52
C CYS A 257 -12.23 1.22 2.88
N LEU A 258 -12.39 2.22 3.75
CA LEU A 258 -11.80 2.27 5.09
C LEU A 258 -12.82 2.00 6.21
N CYS A 259 -13.98 1.41 5.91
CA CYS A 259 -14.94 1.09 6.98
C CYS A 259 -14.41 -0.05 7.85
N SER A 260 -14.85 -0.11 9.11
CA SER A 260 -14.43 -1.11 10.10
C SER A 260 -14.57 -2.56 9.64
N LYS A 261 -15.53 -2.82 8.73
CA LYS A 261 -15.75 -4.14 8.10
C LYS A 261 -14.69 -4.44 7.04
N CYS A 262 -14.33 -3.45 6.24
CA CYS A 262 -13.30 -3.60 5.20
C CYS A 262 -11.88 -3.59 5.77
N SER A 263 -11.66 -2.98 6.94
CA SER A 263 -10.37 -2.92 7.62
C SER A 263 -10.16 -4.02 8.66
N HIS A 264 -11.09 -4.98 8.78
CA HIS A 264 -11.06 -5.99 9.85
C HIS A 264 -9.91 -7.00 9.71
N ASP A 265 -9.43 -7.23 8.49
CA ASP A 265 -8.27 -8.07 8.21
C ASP A 265 -7.05 -7.18 7.94
N ILE A 266 -6.51 -6.59 9.01
CA ILE A 266 -5.39 -5.63 8.94
C ILE A 266 -4.23 -6.18 8.09
N PRO A 267 -3.73 -7.43 8.29
CA PRO A 267 -2.64 -7.96 7.47
C PRO A 267 -2.95 -8.03 5.96
N ARG A 268 -4.21 -8.33 5.59
CA ARG A 268 -4.63 -8.43 4.18
C ARG A 268 -5.07 -7.10 3.56
N THR A 269 -5.10 -6.02 4.32
CA THR A 269 -5.64 -4.73 3.90
C THR A 269 -4.58 -3.65 4.00
N ILE A 270 -4.65 -2.77 5.00
CA ILE A 270 -3.71 -1.66 5.16
C ILE A 270 -2.38 -2.09 5.78
N GLY A 271 -2.34 -3.18 6.55
CA GLY A 271 -1.21 -3.52 7.40
C GLY A 271 -1.12 -2.62 8.63
N HIS A 272 -0.36 -3.03 9.64
CA HIS A 272 -0.08 -2.31 10.87
C HIS A 272 0.74 -1.04 10.63
N THR A 273 1.54 -1.03 9.58
CA THR A 273 2.45 0.07 9.24
C THR A 273 2.07 0.78 7.93
N GLY A 274 0.93 0.43 7.33
CA GLY A 274 0.55 0.87 5.99
C GLY A 274 1.07 -0.01 4.85
N HIS A 275 1.93 -0.99 5.16
CA HIS A 275 2.56 -1.89 4.19
C HIS A 275 1.90 -3.27 4.19
N GLY A 276 0.56 -3.30 4.19
CA GLY A 276 -0.18 -4.55 4.04
C GLY A 276 0.12 -5.27 2.72
N LEU A 277 -0.39 -6.49 2.61
CA LEU A 277 -0.26 -7.32 1.42
C LEU A 277 -0.62 -6.60 0.08
N PRO A 278 -1.67 -5.78 -0.02
CA PRO A 278 -1.97 -4.98 -1.21
C PRO A 278 -0.83 -4.06 -1.65
N TRP A 279 -0.23 -3.35 -0.70
CA TRP A 279 0.90 -2.45 -0.97
C TRP A 279 2.09 -3.24 -1.53
N HIS A 280 2.45 -4.36 -0.89
CA HIS A 280 3.56 -5.21 -1.36
C HIS A 280 3.34 -5.77 -2.76
N LYS A 281 2.12 -6.18 -3.10
CA LYS A 281 1.79 -6.68 -4.44
C LYS A 281 1.94 -5.60 -5.50
N ILE A 282 1.45 -4.40 -5.22
CA ILE A 282 1.59 -3.27 -6.15
C ILE A 282 3.07 -2.90 -6.32
N ALA A 283 3.79 -2.75 -5.20
CA ALA A 283 5.21 -2.41 -5.19
C ALA A 283 6.06 -3.41 -6.00
N ASP A 284 5.90 -4.72 -5.79
CA ASP A 284 6.65 -5.75 -6.52
C ASP A 284 6.40 -5.70 -8.04
N ASN A 285 5.15 -5.47 -8.47
CA ASN A 285 4.85 -5.36 -9.91
C ASN A 285 5.39 -4.06 -10.51
N ILE A 286 5.34 -2.94 -9.78
CA ILE A 286 5.93 -1.68 -10.23
C ILE A 286 7.46 -1.81 -10.33
N GLU A 287 8.15 -2.33 -9.31
CA GLU A 287 9.62 -2.56 -9.32
C GLU A 287 10.05 -3.41 -10.53
N ARG A 288 9.35 -4.51 -10.80
CA ARG A 288 9.62 -5.36 -11.97
C ARG A 288 9.35 -4.64 -13.28
N PHE A 289 8.29 -3.86 -13.34
CA PHE A 289 7.93 -3.10 -14.54
C PHE A 289 8.96 -2.01 -14.84
N VAL A 290 9.30 -1.15 -13.87
CA VAL A 290 10.28 -0.07 -14.07
C VAL A 290 11.63 -0.63 -14.50
N LYS A 291 12.06 -1.74 -13.89
CA LYS A 291 13.31 -2.42 -14.27
C LYS A 291 13.26 -2.97 -15.70
N SER A 292 12.20 -3.70 -16.07
CA SER A 292 12.15 -4.42 -17.35
C SER A 292 11.71 -3.57 -18.54
N LYS A 293 10.89 -2.54 -18.33
CA LYS A 293 10.27 -1.74 -19.40
C LYS A 293 10.86 -0.34 -19.51
N LEU A 294 11.29 0.24 -18.39
CA LEU A 294 11.80 1.61 -18.32
C LEU A 294 13.32 1.68 -18.15
N ASP A 295 13.99 0.54 -17.98
CA ASP A 295 15.45 0.46 -17.72
C ASP A 295 15.87 1.31 -16.52
N LEU A 296 15.04 1.28 -15.47
CA LEU A 296 15.25 2.04 -14.25
C LEU A 296 15.19 1.10 -13.05
N GLU A 297 16.28 1.02 -12.30
CA GLU A 297 16.34 0.24 -11.05
C GLU A 297 15.99 1.14 -9.87
N LEU A 298 14.82 0.88 -9.28
CA LEU A 298 14.28 1.53 -8.09
C LEU A 298 13.97 0.45 -7.06
N ASP A 299 14.41 0.64 -5.82
CA ASP A 299 14.02 -0.17 -4.66
C ASP A 299 12.98 0.61 -3.85
N LEU A 300 11.73 0.15 -3.82
CA LEU A 300 10.66 0.78 -3.03
C LEU A 300 10.75 0.41 -1.54
N GLU A 301 11.89 -0.16 -1.13
CA GLU A 301 12.21 -0.67 0.20
C GLU A 301 11.28 -1.79 0.66
N ARG A 302 10.74 -2.55 -0.30
CA ARG A 302 9.71 -3.57 -0.06
C ARG A 302 10.11 -4.57 1.02
N ARG A 303 11.38 -4.98 1.06
CA ARG A 303 11.89 -5.93 2.07
C ARG A 303 12.00 -5.30 3.46
N ALA A 304 12.41 -4.04 3.53
CA ALA A 304 12.50 -3.33 4.80
C ALA A 304 11.10 -3.08 5.38
N CYS A 305 10.16 -2.63 4.55
CA CYS A 305 8.75 -2.47 4.92
C CYS A 305 8.12 -3.77 5.41
N LEU A 306 8.40 -4.90 4.74
CA LEU A 306 7.91 -6.20 5.18
C LEU A 306 8.45 -6.58 6.57
N ALA A 307 9.73 -6.31 6.83
CA ALA A 307 10.31 -6.59 8.14
C ALA A 307 9.70 -5.73 9.25
N ILE A 308 9.43 -4.45 8.99
CA ILE A 308 8.77 -3.53 9.92
C ILE A 308 7.32 -3.96 10.17
N GLU A 309 6.58 -4.32 9.11
CA GLU A 309 5.23 -4.86 9.19
C GLU A 309 5.19 -6.16 10.01
N ILE A 310 6.19 -7.03 9.81
CA ILE A 310 6.36 -8.26 10.59
C ILE A 310 6.52 -7.97 12.06
N GLN A 311 7.40 -7.03 12.40
CA GLN A 311 7.64 -6.61 13.77
C GLN A 311 6.40 -5.97 14.40
N ALA A 312 5.66 -5.13 13.66
CA ALA A 312 4.53 -4.37 14.16
C ALA A 312 3.29 -5.23 14.44
N SER A 313 3.07 -6.30 13.67
CA SER A 313 1.90 -7.18 13.87
C SER A 313 1.98 -8.06 15.13
N GLY A 314 3.16 -8.21 15.73
CA GLY A 314 3.39 -9.14 16.83
C GLY A 314 3.21 -10.63 16.48
N LEU A 315 2.94 -10.95 15.20
CA LEU A 315 2.80 -12.33 14.74
C LEU A 315 4.17 -12.98 14.61
N ASP A 316 4.21 -14.31 14.82
CA ASP A 316 5.43 -15.07 14.56
C ASP A 316 5.86 -14.87 13.11
N MET A 317 7.17 -14.71 12.90
CA MET A 317 7.75 -14.48 11.58
C MET A 317 7.33 -15.58 10.59
N ARG A 318 7.14 -16.83 11.03
CA ARG A 318 6.69 -17.93 10.18
C ARG A 318 5.27 -17.73 9.66
N ASP A 319 4.35 -17.22 10.48
CA ASP A 319 2.95 -17.05 10.09
C ASP A 319 2.81 -15.95 9.04
N GLN A 320 3.56 -14.87 9.20
CA GLN A 320 3.56 -13.79 8.21
C GLN A 320 4.34 -14.15 6.96
N ILE A 321 5.52 -14.76 7.09
CA ILE A 321 6.22 -15.31 5.94
C ILE A 321 5.30 -16.28 5.20
N ALA A 322 4.49 -17.08 5.88
CA ALA A 322 3.53 -17.96 5.22
C ALA A 322 2.42 -17.15 4.51
N ILE A 323 1.90 -16.07 5.08
CA ILE A 323 0.91 -15.19 4.41
C ILE A 323 1.52 -14.55 3.15
N TYR A 324 2.70 -13.96 3.27
CA TYR A 324 3.35 -13.25 2.16
C TYR A 324 3.94 -14.21 1.12
N LEU A 325 4.61 -15.29 1.53
CA LEU A 325 5.14 -16.30 0.63
C LEU A 325 4.04 -17.17 0.01
N MET A 326 2.97 -17.55 0.70
CA MET A 326 1.93 -18.35 0.05
C MET A 326 1.21 -17.57 -1.06
N GLU A 327 1.21 -16.23 -1.00
CA GLU A 327 0.62 -15.39 -2.03
C GLU A 327 1.63 -14.92 -3.11
N ASP A 328 2.89 -14.67 -2.76
CA ASP A 328 3.96 -14.37 -3.73
C ASP A 328 4.45 -15.64 -4.46
N LEU A 329 4.40 -16.82 -3.82
CA LEU A 329 4.73 -18.13 -4.40
C LEU A 329 3.54 -18.74 -5.17
N ASN A 330 2.77 -17.91 -5.87
CA ASN A 330 2.35 -18.33 -7.20
C ASN A 330 3.61 -18.42 -8.10
N LEU A 331 4.59 -19.24 -7.68
CA LEU A 331 5.70 -19.82 -8.44
C LEU A 331 5.01 -20.45 -9.63
N GLY A 332 4.80 -19.63 -10.66
CA GLY A 332 3.86 -19.92 -11.72
C GLY A 332 4.10 -21.32 -12.19
N SER A 333 3.08 -22.20 -12.03
CA SER A 333 3.12 -23.63 -12.32
C SER A 333 4.48 -24.05 -12.84
N ILE A 334 5.43 -24.33 -11.94
CA ILE A 334 6.64 -25.02 -12.37
C ILE A 334 6.07 -26.29 -12.95
N HIS A 335 6.03 -26.36 -14.28
CA HIS A 335 5.59 -27.52 -15.00
C HIS A 335 6.65 -28.55 -14.63
N ILE A 336 6.40 -29.32 -13.58
CA ILE A 336 7.21 -30.48 -13.23
C ILE A 336 6.92 -31.43 -14.38
N SER A 337 7.63 -31.25 -15.49
CA SER A 337 7.73 -32.23 -16.55
C SER A 337 8.16 -33.49 -15.84
N THR A 338 7.23 -34.43 -15.76
CA THR A 338 7.38 -35.73 -15.14
C THR A 338 8.76 -36.25 -15.51
N ILE A 339 9.67 -36.31 -14.54
CA ILE A 339 10.89 -37.09 -14.67
C ILE A 339 10.37 -38.51 -14.86
N LYS A 340 10.32 -38.96 -16.12
CA LYS A 340 10.13 -40.38 -16.41
C LYS A 340 11.28 -41.07 -15.70
N GLN A 341 10.96 -41.80 -14.63
CA GLN A 341 11.88 -42.78 -14.07
C GLN A 341 12.30 -43.67 -15.23
N GLY A 342 13.56 -43.50 -15.66
CA GLY A 342 14.17 -44.42 -16.59
C GLY A 342 14.20 -45.78 -15.92
N ASP A 343 13.54 -46.75 -16.54
CA ASP A 343 13.64 -48.16 -16.20
C ASP A 343 15.12 -48.55 -16.16
N ALA A 344 15.62 -48.83 -14.97
CA ALA A 344 16.88 -49.53 -14.79
C ALA A 344 16.66 -50.98 -15.23
N GLN A 345 17.01 -51.30 -16.48
CA GLN A 345 17.21 -52.68 -16.90
C GLN A 345 18.46 -53.21 -16.20
N ILE A 346 18.23 -54.04 -15.18
CA ILE A 346 19.22 -54.98 -14.65
C ILE A 346 19.24 -56.17 -15.62
N THR A 347 20.26 -56.24 -16.48
CA THR A 347 20.60 -57.48 -17.18
C THR A 347 21.43 -58.36 -16.25
N GLN A 348 20.98 -59.61 -16.10
CA GLN A 348 21.65 -60.70 -15.37
C GLN A 348 22.86 -61.25 -16.12
#